data_AF-A0A498BR21-F1
#
_entry.id   AF-A0A498BR21-F1
#
_cell.length_a   1.000
_cell.length_b   1.000
_cell.length_c   1.000
_cell.angle_alpha   90.00
_cell.angle_beta   90.00
_cell.angle_gamma   90.00
#
_symmetry.space_group_name_H-M   'P 1'
#
loop_
_entity.id
_entity.type
_entity.pdbx_description
1 polymer ?
#
loop_
_entity_poly.entity_id
_entity_poly.type
_entity_poly.pdbx_seq_one_letter_code
_entity_poly.pdbx_strand_id
1 'polypeptide(L)' 'MLTLTTETGHTLTADTDVELAALWADHDNGEGWDDDLSPFDEHTIMGGYIDAVYDAKAGAIAGCRVSEG' A
#
# COMPACT_ATOMS: atom_id res chain seq x y z
N MET A 1 -9.23 12.37 -0.05
CA MET A 1 -8.79 11.24 -0.90
C MET A 1 -7.28 11.11 -0.78
N LEU A 2 -6.74 9.90 -0.73
CA LEU A 2 -5.31 9.64 -0.65
C LEU A 2 -4.75 9.29 -2.03
N THR A 3 -3.53 9.72 -2.31
CA THR A 3 -2.80 9.34 -3.52
C THR A 3 -1.39 8.91 -3.16
N LEU A 4 -1.06 7.64 -3.38
CA LEU A 4 0.30 7.13 -3.34
C LEU A 4 0.93 7.27 -4.73
N THR A 5 2.12 7.83 -4.80
CA THR A 5 3.01 7.69 -5.96
C THR A 5 4.15 6.77 -5.58
N THR A 6 4.33 5.66 -6.32
CA THR A 6 5.42 4.69 -6.10
C THR A 6 6.73 5.15 -6.75
N GLU A 7 7.84 4.47 -6.44
CA GLU A 7 9.15 4.79 -7.02
C GLU A 7 9.18 4.69 -8.56
N THR A 8 8.35 3.81 -9.14
CA THR A 8 8.22 3.65 -10.60
C THR A 8 7.32 4.70 -11.24
N GLY A 9 6.76 5.63 -10.46
CA GLY A 9 5.84 6.66 -10.92
C GLY A 9 4.40 6.17 -11.09
N HIS A 10 4.04 4.97 -10.62
CA HIS A 10 2.66 4.50 -10.60
C HIS A 10 1.87 5.26 -9.51
N THR A 11 0.62 5.59 -9.81
CA THR A 11 -0.26 6.30 -8.87
C THR A 11 -1.42 5.42 -8.44
N LEU A 12 -1.60 5.25 -7.14
CA LEU A 12 -2.74 4.55 -6.53
C LEU A 12 -3.56 5.54 -5.73
N THR A 13 -4.89 5.45 -5.83
CA THR A 13 -5.82 6.36 -5.15
C THR A 13 -6.86 5.58 -4.38
N ALA A 14 -7.09 5.99 -3.12
CA ALA A 14 -8.08 5.37 -2.24
C ALA A 14 -8.63 6.39 -1.25
N ASP A 15 -9.74 6.06 -0.58
CA ASP A 15 -10.34 6.95 0.41
C ASP A 15 -9.78 6.70 1.82
N THR A 16 -9.24 5.51 2.06
CA THR A 16 -8.66 5.13 3.36
C THR A 16 -7.24 4.58 3.24
N ASP A 17 -6.50 4.61 4.34
CA ASP A 17 -5.15 4.04 4.42
C ASP A 17 -5.14 2.53 4.17
N VAL A 18 -6.19 1.83 4.63
CA VAL A 18 -6.32 0.39 4.46
C VAL A 18 -6.56 0.02 2.99
N GLU A 19 -7.45 0.74 2.31
CA GLU A 19 -7.66 0.56 0.87
C GLU A 19 -6.41 0.91 0.06
N LEU A 20 -5.68 1.97 0.44
CA LEU A 20 -4.43 2.34 -0.22
C LEU A 20 -3.35 1.26 -0.04
N ALA A 21 -3.26 0.70 1.17
CA ALA A 21 -2.35 -0.41 1.47
C ALA A 21 -2.70 -1.66 0.66
N ALA A 22 -3.99 -2.00 0.53
CA ALA A 22 -4.44 -3.13 -0.29
C ALA A 22 -4.06 -2.94 -1.77
N LEU A 23 -4.33 -1.76 -2.33
CA LEU A 23 -3.94 -1.43 -3.71
C LEU A 23 -2.43 -1.50 -3.92
N TRP A 24 -1.63 -1.11 -2.92
CA TRP A 24 -0.17 -1.22 -3.00
C TRP A 24 0.27 -2.68 -2.91
N ALA A 25 -0.33 -3.48 -2.02
CA ALA A 25 -0.07 -4.92 -1.95
C ALA A 25 -0.36 -5.62 -3.28
N ASP A 26 -1.49 -5.31 -3.92
CA ASP A 26 -1.85 -5.81 -5.26
C ASP A 26 -0.83 -5.40 -6.32
N HIS A 27 -0.36 -4.15 -6.29
CA HIS A 27 0.64 -3.66 -7.23
C HIS A 27 1.98 -4.40 -7.12
N ASP A 28 2.43 -4.70 -5.90
CA ASP A 28 3.75 -5.28 -5.66
C ASP A 28 3.76 -6.82 -5.72
N ASN A 29 2.70 -7.47 -5.25
CA ASN A 29 2.60 -8.94 -5.17
C ASN A 29 1.79 -9.55 -6.33
N GLY A 30 1.06 -8.72 -7.08
CA GLY A 30 0.15 -9.15 -8.13
C GLY A 30 -1.31 -9.18 -7.66
N GLU A 31 -2.22 -9.04 -8.62
CA GLU A 31 -3.66 -9.15 -8.38
C GLU A 31 -4.00 -10.55 -7.80
N GLY A 32 -4.79 -10.58 -6.73
CA GLY A 32 -5.16 -11.82 -6.04
C GLY A 32 -4.04 -12.44 -5.19
N TRP A 33 -3.07 -11.64 -4.73
CA TRP A 33 -1.98 -12.11 -3.86
C TRP A 33 -2.47 -12.78 -2.56
N ASP A 34 -3.70 -12.47 -2.15
CA ASP A 34 -4.38 -12.99 -0.96
C ASP A 34 -5.21 -14.26 -1.20
N ASP A 35 -5.46 -14.66 -2.45
CA ASP A 35 -6.37 -15.76 -2.80
C ASP A 35 -5.98 -17.13 -2.18
N ASP A 36 -4.68 -17.39 -2.04
CA ASP A 36 -4.12 -18.65 -1.55
C ASP A 36 -3.34 -18.51 -0.22
N LEU A 37 -3.47 -17.36 0.47
CA LEU A 37 -2.79 -17.11 1.73
C LEU A 37 -3.58 -17.61 2.94
N SER A 38 -2.87 -17.99 4.00
CA SER A 38 -3.53 -18.20 5.28
C SER A 38 -3.97 -16.84 5.85
N PRO A 39 -5.05 -16.78 6.65
CA PRO A 39 -5.50 -15.52 7.25
C PRO A 39 -4.43 -14.82 8.11
N PHE A 40 -3.47 -15.58 8.65
CA PHE A 40 -2.36 -15.00 9.42
C PHE A 40 -1.30 -14.38 8.51
N ASP A 41 -1.00 -15.01 7.38
CA ASP A 41 -0.04 -14.48 6.41
C ASP A 41 -0.60 -13.22 5.72
N GLU A 42 -1.88 -13.26 5.33
CA GLU A 42 -2.60 -12.09 4.80
C GLU A 42 -2.55 -10.92 5.79
N HIS A 43 -2.89 -11.16 7.06
CA HIS A 43 -2.82 -10.14 8.11
C HIS A 43 -1.41 -9.57 8.28
N THR A 44 -0.37 -10.41 8.27
CA THR A 44 1.02 -9.96 8.39
C THR A 44 1.43 -9.09 7.20
N ILE A 45 1.09 -9.48 5.98
CA ILE A 45 1.42 -8.73 4.77
C ILE A 45 0.68 -7.39 4.76
N MET A 46 -0.64 -7.40 5.00
CA MET A 46 -1.44 -6.16 5.07
C MET A 46 -0.95 -5.21 6.16
N GLY A 47 -0.56 -5.73 7.33
CA GLY A 47 0.05 -4.93 8.39
C GLY A 47 1.30 -4.19 7.90
N GLY A 48 2.17 -4.87 7.17
CA GLY A 48 3.36 -4.27 6.57
C GLY A 48 3.05 -3.17 5.56
N TYR A 49 2.05 -3.34 4.71
CA TYR A 49 1.64 -2.31 3.74
C TYR A 49 0.96 -1.11 4.41
N ILE A 50 0.20 -1.32 5.48
CA ILE A 50 -0.37 -0.23 6.28
C ILE A 50 0.74 0.60 6.92
N ASP A 51 1.73 -0.05 7.54
CA ASP A 51 2.91 0.63 8.10
C ASP A 51 3.68 1.39 7.01
N ALA A 52 3.85 0.78 5.83
CA ALA A 52 4.50 1.42 4.68
C ALA A 52 3.75 2.66 4.19
N VAL A 53 2.42 2.67 4.19
CA VAL A 53 1.62 3.86 3.88
C VAL A 53 1.91 4.99 4.87
N TYR A 54 1.99 4.70 6.17
CA TYR A 54 2.34 5.70 7.18
C TYR A 54 3.77 6.23 7.00
N ASP A 55 4.73 5.35 6.71
CA ASP A 55 6.11 5.76 6.44
C ASP A 55 6.22 6.60 5.16
N ALA A 56 5.46 6.28 4.10
CA ALA A 56 5.39 7.07 2.88
C ALA A 56 4.71 8.44 3.10
N LYS A 57 3.73 8.54 4.01
CA LYS A 57 3.17 9.82 4.46
C LYS A 57 4.21 10.66 5.21
N ALA A 58 5.03 10.02 6.04
CA ALA A 58 6.11 10.66 6.77
C ALA A 58 7.33 11.01 5.89
N GLY A 59 7.36 10.55 4.63
CA GLY A 59 8.50 10.71 3.72
C GLY A 59 9.71 9.84 4.11
N ALA A 60 9.48 8.77 4.86
CA ALA A 60 10.52 7.83 5.30
C ALA A 60 10.85 6.77 4.24
N ILE A 61 9.96 6.52 3.29
CA ILE A 61 10.19 5.62 2.15
C ILE A 61 10.69 6.44 0.96
N ALA A 62 11.95 6.24 0.57
CA ALA A 62 12.50 6.90 -0.61
C ALA A 62 11.75 6.46 -1.88
N GLY A 63 11.39 7.42 -2.74
CA GLY A 63 10.68 7.14 -3.99
C GLY A 63 9.16 6.97 -3.84
N CYS A 64 8.65 6.71 -2.64
CA CYS A 64 7.21 6.63 -2.37
C CYS A 64 6.71 7.87 -1.64
N ARG A 65 5.58 8.42 -2.07
CA ARG A 65 4.95 9.58 -1.42
C ARG A 65 3.44 9.46 -1.39
N VAL A 66 2.86 9.70 -0.23
CA VAL A 66 1.40 9.82 -0.07
C VAL A 66 1.03 11.29 0.08
N SER A 67 0.01 11.73 -0.65
CA SER A 67 -0.57 13.07 -0.52
C SER A 67 -2.08 12.99 -0.32
N GLU A 68 -2.62 13.96 0.41
CA GLU A 68 -4.05 14.13 0.64
C GLU A 68 -4.58 15.25 -0.26
N GLY A 69 -5.67 14.97 -0.97
CA GLY A 69 -6.40 15.90 -1.83
C GLY A 69 -7.88 16.00 -1.49
#